data_AF-A0A959T514-F1
#
_entry.id   AF-A0A959T514-F1
#
_cell.length_a   1.000
_cell.length_b   1.000
_cell.length_c   1.000
_cell.angle_alpha   90.00
_cell.angle_beta   90.00
_cell.angle_gamma   90.00
#
_symmetry.space_group_name_H-M   'P 1'
#
loop_
_entity.id
_entity.type
_entity.pdbx_description
1 polymer ?
#
loop_
_entity_poly.entity_id
_entity_poly.type
_entity_poly.pdbx_seq_one_letter_code
_entity_poly.pdbx_strand_id
1 'polypeptide(L)' 'PHGRHRWYWPNGQMRLDGRYTMGLEQGDWTWYDLNGNVAMVIRYRDGAEMKIDGEKIPPPYRPGEGGD' A
#
# COMPACT_ATOMS: atom_id res chain seq x y z
N PRO A 1 2.73 -11.43 -9.94
CA PRO A 1 3.89 -10.54 -9.66
C PRO A 1 4.50 -10.86 -8.30
N HIS A 2 5.81 -10.99 -8.19
CA HIS A 2 6.49 -11.24 -6.92
C HIS A 2 7.75 -10.38 -6.85
N GLY A 3 7.93 -9.66 -5.75
CA GLY A 3 9.09 -8.82 -5.52
C GLY A 3 8.75 -7.36 -5.25
N ARG A 4 9.79 -6.54 -5.11
CA ARG A 4 9.67 -5.11 -4.83
C ARG A 4 9.41 -4.35 -6.13
N HIS A 5 8.45 -3.43 -6.09
CA HIS A 5 8.08 -2.57 -7.21
C HIS A 5 8.24 -1.12 -6.78
N ARG A 6 8.74 -0.31 -7.72
CA ARG A 6 8.92 1.13 -7.56
C ARG A 6 8.26 1.85 -8.72
N TRP A 7 7.50 2.88 -8.40
CA TRP A 7 6.92 3.81 -9.36
C TRP A 7 7.52 5.17 -9.13
N TYR A 8 7.63 5.93 -10.22
CA TYR A 8 8.24 7.24 -10.22
C TYR A 8 7.24 8.25 -10.80
N TRP A 9 7.34 9.48 -10.30
CA TRP A 9 6.68 10.64 -10.89
C TRP A 9 7.35 11.01 -12.23
N PRO A 10 6.69 11.80 -13.10
CA PRO A 10 7.30 12.26 -14.35
C PRO A 10 8.59 13.05 -14.16
N ASN A 11 8.80 13.65 -12.97
CA ASN A 11 10.04 14.34 -12.61
C ASN A 11 11.20 13.39 -12.24
N GLY A 12 10.98 12.07 -12.32
CA GLY A 12 11.97 11.03 -11.99
C GLY A 12 12.10 10.72 -10.51
N GLN A 13 11.40 11.44 -9.63
CA GLN A 13 11.40 11.15 -8.21
C GLN A 13 10.51 9.94 -7.89
N MET A 14 10.83 9.25 -6.80
CA MET A 14 10.04 8.10 -6.36
C MET A 14 8.65 8.57 -5.97
N ARG A 15 7.63 7.82 -6.41
CA ARG A 15 6.21 8.06 -6.14
C ARG A 15 5.65 7.03 -5.18
N LEU A 16 6.05 5.78 -5.37
CA LEU A 16 5.54 4.64 -4.61
C LEU A 16 6.61 3.56 -4.56
N ASP A 17 6.76 2.95 -3.39
CA ASP A 17 7.61 1.78 -3.18
C ASP A 17 6.85 0.76 -2.34
N GLY A 18 6.84 -0.49 -2.81
CA GLY A 18 6.12 -1.57 -2.15
C GLY A 18 6.52 -2.93 -2.69
N ARG A 19 5.94 -3.98 -2.11
CA ARG A 19 6.19 -5.36 -2.55
C ARG A 19 4.89 -6.08 -2.83
N TYR A 20 4.92 -6.89 -3.88
CA TYR A 20 3.90 -7.90 -4.14
C TYR A 20 4.39 -9.28 -3.71
N THR A 21 3.49 -10.05 -3.11
CA THR A 21 3.66 -11.49 -2.84
C THR A 21 2.46 -12.22 -3.43
N MET A 22 2.70 -13.19 -4.33
CA MET A 22 1.63 -13.91 -5.06
C MET A 22 0.66 -12.98 -5.81
N GLY A 23 1.13 -11.80 -6.23
CA GLY A 23 0.30 -10.79 -6.90
C GLY A 23 -0.50 -9.87 -5.98
N LEU A 24 -0.39 -10.03 -4.65
CA LEU A 24 -1.07 -9.19 -3.66
C LEU A 24 -0.08 -8.27 -2.93
N GLU A 25 -0.53 -7.06 -2.61
CA GLU A 25 0.23 -6.08 -1.84
C GLU A 25 0.64 -6.66 -0.48
N GLN A 26 1.93 -6.54 -0.17
CA GLN A 26 2.49 -7.09 1.06
C GLN A 26 3.48 -6.12 1.71
N GLY A 27 3.37 -5.98 3.04
CA GLY A 27 4.28 -5.18 3.83
C GLY A 27 3.96 -3.69 3.76
N ASP A 28 4.96 -2.86 4.04
CA ASP A 28 4.77 -1.41 4.08
C ASP A 28 4.92 -0.83 2.67
N TRP A 29 3.91 -0.07 2.26
CA TRP A 29 3.84 0.66 1.01
C TRP A 29 4.00 2.15 1.31
N THR A 30 5.06 2.72 0.76
CA THR A 30 5.43 4.11 1.03
C THR A 30 5.10 4.96 -0.19
N TRP A 31 4.26 5.96 0.02
CA TRP A 31 3.93 6.99 -0.96
C TRP A 31 4.79 8.22 -0.71
N TYR A 32 5.25 8.82 -1.80
CA TYR A 32 6.11 9.98 -1.78
C TYR A 32 5.46 11.14 -2.55
N ASP A 33 5.63 12.36 -2.05
CA ASP A 33 5.20 13.59 -2.72
C ASP A 33 6.06 13.91 -3.96
N LEU A 34 5.73 15.01 -4.66
CA LEU A 34 6.48 15.49 -5.83
C LEU A 34 7.87 16.07 -5.49
N ASN A 35 8.24 16.13 -4.22
CA ASN A 35 9.56 16.55 -3.73
C ASN A 35 10.40 15.36 -3.24
N GLY A 36 9.83 14.15 -3.18
CA GLY A 36 10.48 12.94 -2.70
C GLY A 36 10.35 12.72 -1.18
N ASN A 37 9.52 13.51 -0.50
CA ASN A 37 9.23 13.32 0.92
C ASN A 37 8.17 12.23 1.09
N VAL A 38 8.24 11.48 2.20
CA VAL A 38 7.20 10.50 2.54
C VAL A 38 5.89 11.23 2.84
N ALA A 39 4.88 10.95 2.04
CA ALA A 39 3.54 11.50 2.18
C ALA A 39 2.65 10.59 3.03
N MET A 40 2.83 9.26 2.91
CA MET A 40 1.98 8.27 3.59
C MET A 40 2.65 6.90 3.58
N VAL A 41 2.48 6.13 4.65
CA VAL A 41 2.85 4.72 4.73
C VAL A 41 1.62 3.87 5.05
N ILE A 42 1.29 2.94 4.15
CA ILE A 42 0.20 1.98 4.35
C ILE A 42 0.79 0.58 4.49
N ARG A 43 0.42 -0.16 5.54
CA ARG A 43 0.81 -1.57 5.66
C ARG A 43 -0.27 -2.46 5.05
N TYR A 44 0.11 -3.27 4.07
CA TYR A 44 -0.75 -4.28 3.46
C TYR A 44 -0.40 -5.70 3.94
N ARG A 45 -1.42 -6.56 4.00
CA ARG A 45 -1.27 -8.01 4.15
C ARG A 45 -2.27 -8.70 3.23
N ASP A 46 -1.77 -9.47 2.27
CA ASP A 46 -2.57 -10.19 1.29
C ASP A 46 -3.56 -9.27 0.56
N GLY A 47 -3.13 -8.05 0.22
CA GLY A 47 -3.96 -7.04 -0.44
C GLY A 47 -4.85 -6.20 0.50
N ALA A 48 -4.94 -6.54 1.79
CA ALA A 48 -5.76 -5.80 2.75
C ALA A 48 -4.95 -4.73 3.50
N GLU A 49 -5.51 -3.51 3.60
CA GLU A 49 -4.95 -2.39 4.36
C GLU A 49 -5.07 -2.64 5.86
N MET A 50 -3.95 -2.57 6.57
CA MET A 50 -3.86 -2.89 8.00
C MET A 50 -3.59 -1.66 8.87
N LYS A 51 -2.80 -0.70 8.38
CA LYS A 51 -2.37 0.50 9.12
C LYS A 51 -2.04 1.64 8.17
N ILE A 52 -2.35 2.87 8.54
CA ILE A 52 -1.90 4.09 7.88
C ILE A 52 -1.17 4.92 8.93
N ASP A 53 0.09 5.29 8.66
CA ASP A 53 0.88 6.24 9.47
C ASP A 53 0.86 5.98 10.99
N GLY A 54 0.95 4.70 11.38
CA GLY A 54 1.01 4.29 12.79
C GLY A 54 -0.34 4.14 13.48
N GLU A 55 -1.43 4.70 12.92
CA GLU A 55 -2.78 4.43 13.38
C GLU A 55 -3.28 3.11 12.77
N LYS A 56 -3.75 2.20 13.64
CA LYS A 56 -4.40 0.97 13.21
C LYS A 56 -5.73 1.36 12.61
N ILE A 57 -5.89 1.20 11.30
CA ILE A 57 -7.23 1.23 10.72
C ILE A 57 -7.96 0.02 11.31
N PRO A 58 -9.10 0.19 12.01
CA PRO A 58 -9.97 -0.94 12.28
C PRO A 58 -10.39 -1.52 10.94
N PRO A 59 -10.38 -2.85 10.75
CA PRO A 59 -10.57 -3.45 9.44
C PRO A 59 -11.89 -2.97 8.82
N PRO A 60 -11.88 -2.21 7.70
CA PRO A 60 -13.07 -2.10 6.90
C PRO A 60 -13.11 -3.35 6.03
N TYR A 61 -14.18 -4.13 6.19
CA TYR A 61 -14.67 -5.21 5.30
C TYR A 61 -14.79 -6.58 5.97
N ARG A 62 -16.04 -6.94 6.30
CA ARG A 62 -16.48 -8.32 6.49
C ARG A 62 -16.85 -8.86 5.09
N PRO A 63 -16.16 -9.88 4.55
CA PRO A 63 -16.65 -10.55 3.36
C PRO A 63 -17.86 -11.39 3.78
N GLY A 64 -19.10 -10.95 3.49
CA GLY A 64 -20.27 -11.78 3.78
C GLY A 64 -21.69 -11.19 3.76
N GLU A 65 -21.93 -9.88 3.60
CA GLU A 65 -23.31 -9.36 3.46
C GLU A 65 -23.65 -9.08 1.99
N GLY A 66 -23.69 -10.16 1.21
CA GLY A 66 -24.31 -10.21 -0.11
C GLY A 66 -25.15 -11.48 -0.15
N GLY A 67 -26.39 -11.39 0.35
CA GLY A 67 -27.30 -12.52 0.42
C GLY A 67 -28.65 -12.14 1.01
N ASP A 68 -29.45 -11.42 0.22
CA ASP A 68 -30.89 -11.67 0.03
C ASP A 68 -31.32 -10.99 -1.28
#